data_AF-A0A6J7RED6-F1
#
_entry.id   AF-A0A6J7RED6-F1
#
_cell.length_a   1.000
_cell.length_b   1.000
_cell.length_c   1.000
_cell.angle_alpha   90.00
_cell.angle_beta   90.00
_cell.angle_gamma   90.00
#
_symmetry.space_group_name_H-M   'P 1'
#
loop_
_entity.id
_entity.type
_entity.pdbx_description
1 polymer ?
#
loop_
_entity_poly.entity_id
_entity_poly.type
_entity_poly.pdbx_seq_one_letter_code
_entity_poly.pdbx_strand_id
1 'polypeptide(L)'
;MPSEGRQWLYGHGEVHMERIKIAQRDLTPFEQLVLGLLCEGKSNSAIAHETSHTEKVVENTVSRAAKAFSIKSDAETNTRVLLALAFRTHYGDNAFDKLEVECKHFESGPNGESICHRHD
;
A
#
# COMPACT_ATOMS: atom_id res chain seq x y z
N MET A 1 -48.87 6.59 -8.13
CA MET A 1 -48.21 5.62 -7.24
C MET A 1 -47.49 4.58 -8.12
N PRO A 2 -46.22 4.79 -8.51
CA PRO A 2 -45.41 3.74 -9.11
C PRO A 2 -44.53 3.06 -8.06
N SER A 3 -44.58 1.74 -8.11
CA SER A 3 -43.93 0.73 -7.27
C SER A 3 -42.40 0.72 -7.39
N GLU A 4 -41.76 0.50 -6.24
CA GLU A 4 -40.32 0.40 -6.00
C GLU A 4 -39.58 -0.53 -6.99
N GLY A 5 -38.79 0.09 -7.86
CA GLY A 5 -37.88 -0.59 -8.76
C GLY A 5 -36.43 -0.42 -8.31
N ARG A 6 -35.79 -1.55 -8.00
CA ARG A 6 -34.34 -1.79 -8.12
C ARG A 6 -33.41 -0.74 -7.49
N GLN A 7 -33.19 -0.85 -6.17
CA GLN A 7 -32.10 -0.18 -5.47
C GLN A 7 -31.20 -1.22 -4.78
N TRP A 8 -30.44 -2.02 -5.56
CA TRP A 8 -29.52 -3.02 -5.00
C TRP A 8 -28.21 -3.22 -5.77
N LEU A 9 -27.71 -2.24 -6.53
CA LEU A 9 -26.46 -2.46 -7.30
C LEU A 9 -25.31 -1.46 -7.10
N TYR A 10 -25.46 -0.45 -6.25
CA TYR A 10 -24.36 0.49 -6.01
C TYR A 10 -24.31 0.86 -4.53
N GLY A 11 -23.29 0.42 -3.80
CA GLY A 11 -23.17 0.82 -2.40
C GLY A 11 -21.93 0.35 -1.65
N HIS A 12 -21.28 -0.74 -2.06
CA HIS A 12 -20.15 -1.29 -1.28
C HIS A 12 -18.76 -1.10 -1.92
N GLY A 13 -18.70 -0.84 -3.23
CA GLY A 13 -17.42 -0.67 -3.95
C GLY A 13 -16.93 0.79 -4.03
N GLU A 14 -17.84 1.77 -4.02
CA GLU A 14 -17.50 3.16 -4.32
C GLU A 14 -17.04 3.98 -3.10
N VAL A 15 -17.33 3.53 -1.87
CA VAL A 15 -17.06 4.32 -0.65
C VAL A 15 -15.66 4.14 -0.06
N HIS A 16 -14.83 3.24 -0.62
CA HIS A 16 -13.52 2.92 -0.05
C HIS A 16 -12.34 3.65 -0.71
N MET A 17 -12.49 4.14 -1.95
CA MET A 17 -11.42 4.85 -2.65
C MET A 17 -11.11 6.24 -2.04
N GLU A 18 -12.06 6.84 -1.31
CA GLU A 18 -11.86 8.17 -0.69
C GLU A 18 -11.02 8.15 0.60
N ARG A 19 -10.51 6.96 1.00
CA ARG A 19 -9.69 6.77 2.22
C ARG A 19 -8.20 6.57 1.94
N ILE A 20 -7.73 6.65 0.70
CA ILE A 20 -6.29 6.59 0.39
C ILE A 20 -5.72 8.01 0.51
N LYS A 21 -5.09 8.31 1.65
CA LYS A 21 -4.52 9.62 1.92
C LYS A 21 -3.03 9.66 1.55
N ILE A 22 -2.61 10.80 1.00
CA ILE A 22 -1.20 11.17 0.86
C ILE A 22 -0.58 11.21 2.27
N ALA A 23 0.62 10.65 2.43
CA ALA A 23 1.30 10.59 3.73
C ALA A 23 1.47 12.01 4.29
N GLN A 24 1.05 12.23 5.54
CA GLN A 24 1.17 13.54 6.20
C GLN A 24 2.59 13.85 6.67
N ARG A 25 3.46 12.84 6.67
CA ARG A 25 4.89 12.94 6.94
C ARG A 25 5.62 11.85 6.18
N ASP A 26 6.92 12.04 6.01
CA ASP A 26 7.80 10.99 5.54
C ASP A 26 7.93 9.85 6.55
N LEU A 27 8.00 8.64 5.99
CA LEU A 27 8.32 7.43 6.72
C LEU A 27 9.83 7.31 6.90
N THR A 28 10.24 6.90 8.09
CA THR A 28 11.64 6.53 8.37
C THR A 28 12.07 5.32 7.53
N PRO A 29 13.38 5.12 7.28
CA PRO A 29 13.87 3.95 6.54
C PRO A 29 13.38 2.62 7.14
N PHE A 30 13.31 2.54 8.47
CA PHE A 30 12.81 1.36 9.15
C PHE A 30 11.29 1.16 8.96
N GLU A 31 10.50 2.24 8.96
CA GLU A 31 9.07 2.17 8.64
C GLU A 31 8.85 1.69 7.19
N GLN A 32 9.61 2.21 6.22
CA GLN A 32 9.52 1.78 4.83
C GLN A 32 9.88 0.29 4.68
N LEU A 33 10.94 -0.18 5.36
CA LEU A 33 11.32 -1.60 5.38
C LEU A 33 10.19 -2.47 5.94
N VAL A 34 9.64 -2.12 7.10
CA VAL A 34 8.54 -2.87 7.73
C VAL A 34 7.29 -2.88 6.84
N LEU A 35 6.95 -1.76 6.21
CA LEU A 35 5.79 -1.68 5.32
C LEU A 35 6.01 -2.43 4.00
N GLY A 36 7.23 -2.48 3.48
CA GLY A 36 7.59 -3.30 2.32
C GLY A 36 7.34 -4.79 2.61
N LEU A 37 7.84 -5.28 3.74
CA LEU A 37 7.62 -6.67 4.17
C LEU A 37 6.14 -6.96 4.50
N LEU A 38 5.42 -5.98 5.06
CA LEU A 38 3.97 -6.07 5.27
C LEU A 38 3.23 -6.18 3.93
N CYS A 39 3.67 -5.47 2.90
CA CYS A 39 3.11 -5.56 1.55
C CYS A 39 3.36 -6.92 0.90
N GLU A 40 4.41 -7.64 1.28
CA GLU A 40 4.63 -9.04 0.86
C GLU A 40 3.69 -10.03 1.59
N GLY A 41 2.86 -9.56 2.53
CA GLY A 41 1.93 -10.38 3.27
C GLY A 41 2.53 -11.05 4.51
N LYS A 42 3.74 -10.67 4.93
CA LYS A 42 4.41 -11.25 6.11
C LYS A 42 3.67 -10.88 7.40
N SER A 43 3.63 -11.82 8.36
CA SER A 43 3.11 -11.59 9.71
C SER A 43 4.07 -10.71 10.55
N ASN A 44 3.60 -10.20 11.69
CA ASN A 44 4.49 -9.46 12.62
C ASN A 44 5.67 -10.32 13.08
N SER A 45 5.44 -11.62 13.33
CA SER A 45 6.47 -12.59 13.71
C SER A 45 7.53 -12.78 12.63
N ALA A 46 7.12 -12.92 11.38
CA ALA A 46 8.03 -13.07 10.25
C ALA A 46 8.87 -11.81 10.02
N ILE A 47 8.23 -10.62 10.07
CA ILE A 47 8.92 -9.33 9.94
C ILE A 47 9.91 -9.14 11.10
N ALA A 48 9.51 -9.47 12.33
CA ALA A 48 10.36 -9.38 13.51
C ALA A 48 11.62 -10.25 13.36
N HIS A 49 11.45 -11.50 12.92
CA HIS A 49 12.55 -12.42 12.66
C HIS A 49 13.50 -11.88 11.57
N GLU A 50 12.97 -11.42 10.45
CA GLU A 50 13.76 -10.93 9.30
C GLU A 50 14.49 -9.61 9.60
N THR A 51 13.87 -8.74 10.39
CA THR A 51 14.47 -7.45 10.76
C THR A 51 15.33 -7.54 12.04
N SER A 52 15.42 -8.69 12.70
CA SER A 52 16.11 -8.86 14.00
C SER A 52 15.56 -7.95 15.10
N HIS A 53 14.25 -7.72 15.11
CA HIS A 53 13.53 -6.94 16.12
C HIS A 53 12.46 -7.80 16.81
N THR A 54 11.80 -7.26 17.84
CA THR A 54 10.68 -7.96 18.50
C THR A 54 9.38 -7.69 17.75
N GLU A 55 8.41 -8.62 17.87
CA GLU A 55 7.05 -8.41 17.34
C GLU A 55 6.43 -7.11 17.85
N LYS A 56 6.71 -6.75 19.10
CA LYS A 56 6.18 -5.51 19.68
C LYS A 56 6.72 -4.26 19.00
N VAL A 57 7.99 -4.28 18.57
CA VAL A 57 8.55 -3.18 17.79
C VAL A 57 7.84 -3.08 16.45
N VAL A 58 7.59 -4.21 15.76
CA VAL A 58 6.88 -4.23 14.48
C VAL A 58 5.46 -3.69 14.62
N GLU A 59 4.70 -4.13 15.64
CA GLU A 59 3.36 -3.59 15.94
C GLU A 59 3.36 -2.07 16.13
N ASN A 60 4.32 -1.57 16.91
CA ASN A 60 4.45 -0.15 17.20
C ASN A 60 4.81 0.63 15.92
N THR A 61 5.67 0.09 15.07
CA THR A 61 6.05 0.68 13.78
C THR A 61 4.84 0.74 12.84
N VAL A 62 4.10 -0.36 12.70
CA VAL A 62 2.85 -0.42 11.89
C VAL A 62 1.83 0.60 12.40
N SER A 63 1.69 0.74 13.72
CA SER A 63 0.78 1.71 14.34
C SER A 63 1.21 3.17 14.08
N ARG A 64 2.51 3.46 14.08
CA ARG A 64 3.06 4.80 13.78
C ARG A 64 2.94 5.14 12.29
N ALA A 65 3.13 4.16 11.42
CA ALA A 65 2.92 4.31 9.98
C ALA A 65 1.45 4.56 9.64
N ALA A 66 0.50 3.82 10.23
CA ALA A 66 -0.92 4.06 10.03
C ALA A 66 -1.34 5.50 10.37
N LYS A 67 -0.76 6.07 11.44
CA LYS A 67 -0.97 7.48 11.79
C LYS A 67 -0.41 8.45 10.74
N ALA A 68 0.73 8.14 10.12
CA ALA A 68 1.29 8.96 9.04
C ALA A 68 0.34 9.06 7.83
N PHE A 69 -0.36 7.97 7.51
CA PHE A 69 -1.40 7.95 6.47
C PHE A 69 -2.78 8.39 6.97
N SER A 70 -2.91 8.85 8.22
CA SER A 70 -4.20 9.22 8.82
C SER A 70 -5.27 8.13 8.70
N ILE A 71 -4.86 6.85 8.76
CA ILE A 71 -5.74 5.68 8.72
C ILE A 71 -6.32 5.48 10.12
N LYS A 72 -7.65 5.45 10.20
CA LYS A 72 -8.36 5.09 11.42
C LYS A 72 -8.61 3.58 11.42
N SER A 73 -8.35 2.93 12.54
CA SER A 73 -8.78 1.55 12.77
C SER A 73 -10.29 1.57 13.08
N ASP A 74 -11.07 0.83 12.31
CA ASP A 74 -12.48 0.54 12.61
C ASP A 74 -12.69 -0.98 12.69
N ALA A 75 -13.81 -1.42 13.28
CA ALA A 75 -14.06 -2.84 13.55
C ALA A 75 -14.32 -3.67 12.27
N GLU A 76 -14.64 -3.01 11.15
CA GLU A 76 -15.00 -3.66 9.89
C GLU A 76 -13.81 -3.71 8.92
N THR A 77 -12.81 -2.85 9.12
CA THR A 77 -11.72 -2.66 8.16
C THR A 77 -10.36 -3.09 8.71
N ASN A 78 -9.67 -3.95 7.94
CA ASN A 78 -8.33 -4.40 8.29
C ASN A 78 -7.29 -3.31 8.00
N THR A 79 -6.79 -2.68 9.07
CA THR A 79 -5.77 -1.61 8.99
C THR A 79 -4.55 -1.99 8.16
N ARG A 80 -4.11 -3.26 8.17
CA ARG A 80 -2.94 -3.68 7.38
C ARG A 80 -3.20 -3.61 5.88
N VAL A 81 -4.41 -3.92 5.45
CA VAL A 81 -4.80 -3.87 4.03
C VAL A 81 -4.83 -2.42 3.56
N LEU A 82 -5.47 -1.53 4.32
CA LEU A 82 -5.47 -0.10 4.02
C LEU A 82 -4.07 0.50 4.02
N LEU A 83 -3.23 0.08 4.97
CA LEU A 83 -1.86 0.56 5.08
C LEU A 83 -0.98 0.10 3.92
N ALA A 84 -1.14 -1.16 3.49
CA ALA A 84 -0.45 -1.68 2.30
C ALA A 84 -0.86 -0.92 1.04
N LEU A 85 -2.17 -0.65 0.88
CA LEU A 85 -2.70 0.10 -0.25
C LEU A 85 -2.18 1.54 -0.27
N ALA A 86 -2.22 2.23 0.88
CA ALA A 86 -1.71 3.59 1.01
C ALA A 86 -0.20 3.68 0.74
N PHE A 87 0.57 2.74 1.31
CA PHE A 87 2.02 2.67 1.09
C PHE A 87 2.37 2.46 -0.38
N ARG A 88 1.75 1.49 -1.06
CA ARG A 88 1.97 1.22 -2.49
C ARG A 88 1.52 2.36 -3.40
N THR A 89 0.46 3.08 -3.02
CA THR A 89 0.01 4.27 -3.76
C THR A 89 1.01 5.41 -3.64
N HIS A 90 1.65 5.56 -2.47
CA HIS A 90 2.53 6.69 -2.19
C HIS A 90 3.98 6.47 -2.63
N TYR A 91 4.52 5.27 -2.42
CA TYR A 91 5.92 4.93 -2.70
C TYR A 91 6.09 4.06 -3.94
N GLY A 92 5.00 3.71 -4.62
CA GLY A 92 5.00 2.74 -5.69
C GLY A 92 5.00 1.31 -5.19
N ASP A 93 4.80 0.39 -6.11
CA ASP A 93 4.75 -1.03 -5.82
C ASP A 93 5.93 -1.73 -6.50
N ASN A 94 6.98 -1.97 -5.71
CA ASN A 94 8.18 -2.67 -6.15
C ASN A 94 7.92 -4.15 -6.48
N ALA A 95 6.72 -4.68 -6.19
CA ALA A 95 6.35 -6.03 -6.62
C ALA A 95 6.23 -6.12 -8.15
N PHE A 96 5.91 -5.02 -8.85
CA PHE A 96 5.92 -4.99 -10.31
C PHE A 96 7.34 -5.17 -10.87
N ASP A 97 8.36 -4.66 -10.18
CA ASP A 97 9.75 -4.80 -10.62
C ASP A 97 10.21 -6.27 -10.52
N LYS A 98 9.63 -7.05 -9.60
CA LYS A 98 9.90 -8.49 -9.45
C LYS A 98 9.16 -9.36 -10.48
N LEU A 99 8.19 -8.82 -11.21
CA LEU A 99 7.35 -9.59 -12.12
C LEU A 99 7.95 -9.75 -13.53
N GLU A 100 9.11 -9.16 -13.83
CA GLU A 100 9.70 -9.10 -15.19
C GLU A 100 8.69 -8.57 -16.26
N VAL A 101 7.64 -7.87 -15.82
CA VAL A 101 6.64 -7.27 -16.70
C VAL A 101 7.10 -5.88 -17.05
N GLU A 102 7.12 -5.56 -18.35
CA GLU A 102 7.49 -4.24 -18.85
C GLU A 102 6.61 -3.16 -18.20
N CYS A 103 7.25 -2.19 -17.54
CA CYS A 103 6.52 -1.11 -16.88
C CYS A 103 5.82 -0.23 -17.92
N LYS A 104 4.67 0.38 -17.60
CA LYS A 104 3.96 1.28 -18.54
C LYS A 104 4.76 2.54 -18.94
N HIS A 105 5.86 2.83 -18.24
CA HIS A 105 6.78 3.95 -18.52
C HIS A 105 7.99 3.51 -19.34
N PHE A 106 7.95 2.29 -19.89
CA PHE A 106 8.98 1.75 -20.74
C PHE A 106 8.87 2.36 -22.13
N GLU A 107 9.92 3.08 -22.53
CA GLU A 107 10.09 3.53 -23.91
C GLU A 107 11.37 2.92 -24.49
N SER A 108 11.28 2.49 -25.75
CA SER A 108 12.45 2.08 -26.52
C SER A 108 13.14 3.33 -27.05
N GLY A 109 14.32 3.65 -26.51
CA GLY A 109 15.12 4.77 -26.96
C GLY A 109 15.59 4.59 -28.42
N PRO A 110 16.04 5.68 -29.08
CA PRO A 110 16.41 5.68 -30.50
C PRO A 110 17.55 4.71 -30.87
N ASN A 111 18.29 4.21 -29.89
CA ASN A 111 19.38 3.23 -30.08
C ASN A 111 19.04 1.81 -29.58
N GLY A 112 17.77 1.52 -29.26
CA GLY A 112 17.35 0.24 -28.68
C GLY A 112 17.63 0.10 -27.18
N GLU A 113 17.91 1.21 -26.51
CA GLU A 113 18.08 1.27 -25.05
C GLU A 113 16.73 1.25 -24.34
N SER A 114 16.64 0.43 -23.29
CA SER A 114 15.46 0.30 -22.43
C SER A 114 15.42 1.46 -21.43
N ILE A 115 14.58 2.47 -21.66
CA ILE A 115 14.46 3.65 -20.80
C ILE A 115 13.19 3.53 -19.96
N CYS A 116 13.31 3.71 -18.65
CA CYS A 116 12.19 3.77 -17.71
C CYS A 116 12.19 5.13 -17.00
N HIS A 117 11.23 6.00 -17.35
CA HIS A 117 11.11 7.36 -16.81
C HIS A 117 10.55 7.45 -15.38
N ARG A 118 10.59 6.36 -14.61
CA ARG A 118 10.04 6.34 -13.25
C ARG A 118 10.92 7.07 -12.23
N HIS A 119 12.22 7.23 -12.53
CA HIS A 119 13.25 7.71 -11.58
C HIS A 119 13.94 9.00 -12.07
N ASP A 120 13.18 9.99 -12.54
CA ASP A 120 13.67 11.38 -12.63
C ASP A 120 13.43 12.11 -11.29
#